data_AF-A0A2S6S2K6-F1
#
_entry.id   AF-A0A2S6S2K6-F1
#
_cell.length_a   1.000
_cell.length_b   1.000
_cell.length_c   1.000
_cell.angle_alpha   90.00
_cell.angle_beta   90.00
_cell.angle_gamma   90.00
#
_symmetry.space_group_name_H-M   'P 1'
#
loop_
_entity.id
_entity.type
_entity.pdbx_description
1 polymer ?
#
loop_
_entity_poly.entity_id
_entity_poly.type
_entity_poly.pdbx_seq_one_letter_code
_entity_poly.pdbx_strand_id
1 'polypeptide(L)'
;IPREVITLEPWFINFGENAATVQLQHRMLAIITGVFIIFLWIKTKSTNITNSINLAINCLAVMIGIQITLGITTLILSSPIIFASLHQANSIIVLTLAIWLKHETEKLRIS
;
A
#
# COMPACT_ATOMS: atom_id res chain seq x y z
N ILE A 1 9.09 -19.75 8.37
CA ILE A 1 9.91 -18.51 8.31
C ILE A 1 11.05 -18.80 7.33
N PRO A 2 11.36 -17.93 6.35
CA PRO A 2 12.49 -18.13 5.44
C PRO A 2 13.77 -18.32 6.27
N ARG A 3 14.66 -19.23 5.87
CA ARG A 3 15.87 -19.51 6.66
C ARG A 3 16.90 -18.38 6.58
N GLU A 4 16.68 -17.40 5.69
CA GLU A 4 17.63 -16.32 5.43
C GLU A 4 17.39 -15.03 6.20
N VAL A 5 16.40 -14.88 7.09
CA VAL A 5 16.05 -13.57 7.70
C VAL A 5 17.04 -13.01 8.73
N ILE A 6 17.93 -13.84 9.29
CA ILE A 6 18.95 -13.43 10.27
C ILE A 6 20.29 -14.05 9.86
N THR A 7 20.86 -13.55 8.77
CA THR A 7 22.12 -14.06 8.20
C THR A 7 23.27 -13.06 8.26
N LEU A 8 22.96 -11.78 8.40
CA LEU A 8 23.95 -10.71 8.49
C LEU A 8 24.26 -10.38 9.96
N GLU A 9 25.50 -9.98 10.25
CA GLU A 9 25.94 -9.48 11.56
C GLU A 9 26.44 -8.04 11.45
N PRO A 10 26.11 -7.16 12.41
CA PRO A 10 25.29 -7.42 13.58
C PRO A 10 23.80 -7.61 13.23
N TRP A 11 23.11 -8.52 13.93
CA TRP A 11 21.75 -9.00 13.58
C TRP A 11 20.72 -7.92 13.17
N PHE A 12 20.79 -6.69 13.69
CA PHE A 12 19.86 -5.61 13.36
C PHE A 12 19.96 -5.08 11.92
N ILE A 13 21.10 -5.26 11.22
CA ILE A 13 21.22 -4.82 9.82
C ILE A 13 20.36 -5.66 8.89
N ASN A 14 19.94 -6.86 9.31
CA ASN A 14 19.00 -7.67 8.54
C ASN A 14 17.67 -6.96 8.31
N PHE A 15 17.25 -6.00 9.15
CA PHE A 15 16.00 -5.30 8.91
C PHE A 15 16.02 -4.41 7.66
N GLY A 16 17.19 -3.97 7.19
CA GLY A 16 17.31 -3.06 6.05
C GLY A 16 18.13 -3.61 4.88
N GLU A 17 19.12 -4.45 5.16
CA GLU A 17 20.08 -4.91 4.16
C GLU A 17 19.80 -6.35 3.70
N ASN A 18 19.07 -7.13 4.50
CA ASN A 18 18.69 -8.48 4.11
C ASN A 18 17.45 -8.44 3.21
N ALA A 19 17.64 -8.82 1.94
CA ALA A 19 16.59 -8.81 0.94
C ALA A 19 15.36 -9.65 1.33
N ALA A 20 15.52 -10.78 2.02
CA ALA A 20 14.41 -11.62 2.45
C ALA A 20 13.59 -10.93 3.56
N THR A 21 14.26 -10.28 4.52
CA THR A 21 13.59 -9.52 5.59
C THR A 21 12.89 -8.27 5.05
N VAL A 22 13.53 -7.53 4.14
CA VAL A 22 12.92 -6.36 3.48
C VAL A 22 11.68 -6.78 2.67
N GLN A 23 11.75 -7.89 1.92
CA GLN A 23 10.59 -8.41 1.21
C GLN A 23 9.47 -8.86 2.16
N LEU A 24 9.81 -9.49 3.29
CA LEU A 24 8.82 -9.88 4.29
C LEU A 24 8.11 -8.65 4.88
N GLN A 25 8.86 -7.63 5.28
CA GLN A 25 8.31 -6.37 5.79
C GLN A 25 7.40 -5.71 4.74
N HIS A 26 7.85 -5.65 3.49
CA HIS A 26 7.07 -5.08 2.40
C HIS A 26 5.76 -5.84 2.17
N ARG A 27 5.78 -7.18 2.21
CA ARG A 27 4.57 -8.02 2.11
C ARG A 27 3.59 -7.75 3.25
N MET A 28 4.09 -7.66 4.49
CA MET A 28 3.24 -7.35 5.65
C MET A 28 2.61 -5.97 5.53
N LEU A 29 3.38 -4.96 5.12
CA LEU A 29 2.87 -3.61 4.88
C LEU A 29 1.81 -3.60 3.77
N ALA A 30 2.05 -4.30 2.66
CA ALA A 30 1.10 -4.39 1.55
C ALA A 30 -0.23 -5.05 1.96
N ILE A 31 -0.17 -6.13 2.75
CA ILE A 31 -1.37 -6.82 3.26
C ILE A 31 -2.16 -5.91 4.19
N ILE A 32 -1.50 -5.33 5.19
CA ILE A 32 -2.16 -4.45 6.18
C ILE A 32 -2.81 -3.25 5.46
N THR A 33 -2.07 -2.60 4.57
CA THR A 33 -2.56 -1.43 3.81
C THR A 33 -3.72 -1.80 2.90
N GLY A 34 -3.61 -2.91 2.17
CA GLY A 34 -4.67 -3.41 1.29
C GLY A 34 -5.96 -3.73 2.06
N VAL A 35 -5.85 -4.50 3.13
CA VAL A 35 -7.01 -4.83 3.99
C VAL A 35 -7.62 -3.57 4.59
N PHE A 36 -6.80 -2.64 5.07
CA PHE A 36 -7.29 -1.39 5.65
C PHE A 36 -8.06 -0.53 4.64
N ILE A 37 -7.53 -0.35 3.42
CA ILE A 37 -8.20 0.43 2.37
C ILE A 37 -9.52 -0.24 1.95
N ILE A 38 -9.53 -1.56 1.77
CA ILE A 38 -10.76 -2.29 1.42
C ILE A 38 -11.80 -2.20 2.54
N PHE A 39 -11.37 -2.32 3.80
CA PHE A 39 -12.24 -2.12 4.95
C PHE A 39 -12.87 -0.72 4.96
N LEU A 40 -12.07 0.34 4.77
CA LEU A 40 -12.56 1.70 4.69
C LEU A 40 -13.56 1.87 3.53
N TRP A 41 -13.22 1.33 2.35
CA TRP A 41 -14.08 1.39 1.18
C TRP A 41 -15.44 0.73 1.44
N ILE A 42 -15.48 -0.45 2.05
CA ILE A 42 -16.74 -1.12 2.44
C ILE A 42 -17.52 -0.28 3.44
N LYS A 43 -16.85 0.26 4.48
CA LYS A 43 -17.50 1.11 5.50
C LYS A 43 -18.14 2.36 4.92
N THR A 44 -17.55 2.95 3.89
CA THR A 44 -18.13 4.13 3.22
C THR A 44 -19.44 3.82 2.48
N LYS A 45 -19.70 2.56 2.10
CA LYS A 45 -20.95 2.19 1.39
C LYS A 45 -22.19 2.24 2.27
N SER A 46 -22.02 2.14 3.59
CA SER A 46 -23.13 2.20 4.57
C SER A 46 -23.15 3.52 5.36
N THR A 47 -22.37 4.52 4.97
CA THR A 47 -22.22 5.78 5.72
C THR A 47 -22.65 6.96 4.84
N ASN A 48 -23.34 7.94 5.43
CA ASN A 48 -23.65 9.19 4.72
C ASN A 48 -22.38 10.06 4.66
N ILE A 49 -21.73 10.10 3.51
CA ILE A 49 -20.48 10.83 3.27
C ILE A 49 -20.64 11.80 2.09
N THR A 50 -19.76 12.80 2.01
CA THR A 50 -19.76 13.73 0.88
C THR A 50 -19.32 13.04 -0.41
N ASN A 51 -19.74 13.57 -1.56
CA ASN A 51 -19.33 13.09 -2.88
C ASN A 51 -17.80 13.09 -3.05
N SER A 52 -17.12 14.06 -2.44
CA SER A 52 -15.65 14.18 -2.46
C SER A 52 -14.96 13.00 -1.75
N ILE A 53 -15.42 12.65 -0.54
CA ILE A 53 -14.92 11.47 0.20
C ILE A 53 -15.18 10.18 -0.59
N ASN A 54 -16.38 10.06 -1.19
CA ASN A 54 -16.75 8.88 -1.98
C ASN A 54 -15.87 8.72 -3.22
N LEU A 55 -15.58 9.83 -3.92
CA LEU A 55 -14.65 9.82 -5.05
C LEU A 55 -13.24 9.40 -4.62
N ALA A 56 -12.70 10.03 -3.57
CA ALA A 56 -11.36 9.75 -3.08
C ALA A 56 -11.19 8.27 -2.65
N ILE A 57 -12.15 7.70 -1.91
CA ILE A 57 -12.06 6.30 -1.47
C ILE A 57 -12.22 5.30 -2.62
N ASN A 58 -13.06 5.58 -3.63
CA ASN A 58 -13.18 4.71 -4.80
C ASN A 58 -11.89 4.72 -5.63
N CYS A 59 -11.30 5.90 -5.88
CA CYS A 59 -10.01 6.00 -6.54
C CYS A 59 -8.93 5.25 -5.75
N LEU A 60 -8.88 5.42 -4.42
CA LEU A 60 -7.92 4.74 -3.57
C LEU A 60 -8.07 3.21 -3.62
N ALA A 61 -9.31 2.70 -3.64
CA ALA A 61 -9.62 1.27 -3.75
C ALA A 61 -9.18 0.68 -5.11
N VAL A 62 -9.32 1.42 -6.20
CA VAL A 62 -8.81 0.98 -7.52
C VAL A 62 -7.29 0.97 -7.54
N MET A 63 -6.66 2.07 -7.09
CA MET A 63 -5.20 2.21 -7.16
C MET A 63 -4.47 1.25 -6.23
N ILE A 64 -5.05 0.85 -5.08
CA ILE A 64 -4.47 -0.21 -4.25
C ILE A 64 -4.54 -1.57 -4.93
N GLY A 65 -5.61 -1.86 -5.70
CA GLY A 65 -5.70 -3.09 -6.51
C GLY A 65 -4.62 -3.14 -7.59
N ILE A 66 -4.37 -2.01 -8.27
CA ILE A 66 -3.27 -1.87 -9.23
C ILE A 66 -1.92 -2.02 -8.54
N GLN A 67 -1.73 -1.41 -7.36
CA GLN A 67 -0.50 -1.52 -6.58
C GLN A 67 -0.17 -2.97 -6.27
N ILE A 68 -1.14 -3.73 -5.75
CA ILE A 68 -0.95 -5.14 -5.40
C ILE A 68 -0.64 -5.96 -6.65
N THR A 69 -1.35 -5.72 -7.75
CA THR A 69 -1.13 -6.43 -9.02
C THR A 69 0.28 -6.18 -9.56
N LEU A 70 0.75 -4.93 -9.54
CA LEU A 70 2.11 -4.57 -9.93
C LEU A 70 3.15 -5.21 -8.98
N GLY A 71 2.89 -5.22 -7.68
CA GLY A 71 3.78 -5.84 -6.68
C GLY A 71 3.90 -7.36 -6.82
N ILE A 72 2.82 -8.04 -7.21
CA ILE A 72 2.87 -9.47 -7.54
C ILE A 72 3.61 -9.68 -8.86
N THR A 73 3.36 -8.84 -9.86
CA THR A 73 4.04 -8.89 -11.16
C THR A 73 5.55 -8.72 -11.02
N THR A 74 6.01 -7.77 -10.19
CA THR A 74 7.45 -7.58 -9.93
C THR A 74 8.07 -8.81 -9.27
N LEU A 75 7.37 -9.46 -8.34
CA LEU A 75 7.86 -10.71 -7.73
C LEU A 75 7.97 -11.85 -8.75
N ILE A 76 6.92 -12.09 -9.54
CA ILE A 76 6.89 -13.19 -10.52
C ILE A 76 7.95 -13.01 -11.60
N LEU A 77 8.17 -11.77 -12.06
CA LEU A 77 9.10 -11.48 -13.16
C LEU A 77 10.52 -11.15 -12.68
N SER A 78 10.86 -11.38 -11.41
CA SER A 78 12.19 -11.06 -10.85
C SER A 78 12.59 -9.59 -10.97
N SER A 79 11.63 -8.69 -10.70
CA SER A 79 11.76 -7.23 -10.64
C SER A 79 12.30 -6.55 -11.92
N PRO A 80 11.67 -6.73 -13.10
CA PRO A 80 12.04 -5.96 -14.29
C PRO A 80 11.82 -4.47 -14.03
N ILE A 81 12.75 -3.64 -14.52
CA ILE A 81 12.78 -2.20 -14.22
C ILE A 81 11.47 -1.47 -14.54
N ILE A 82 10.79 -1.86 -15.62
CA ILE A 82 9.54 -1.24 -16.05
C ILE A 82 8.43 -1.46 -15.00
N PHE A 83 8.19 -2.72 -14.60
CA PHE A 83 7.16 -3.03 -13.62
C PHE A 83 7.53 -2.52 -12.22
N ALA A 84 8.81 -2.56 -11.85
CA ALA A 84 9.29 -2.02 -10.58
C ALA A 84 9.07 -0.50 -10.50
N SER A 85 9.38 0.22 -11.58
CA SER A 85 9.17 1.67 -11.66
C SER A 85 7.69 2.04 -11.66
N LEU A 86 6.85 1.29 -12.39
CA LEU A 86 5.39 1.47 -12.36
C LEU A 86 4.83 1.21 -10.95
N HIS A 87 5.29 0.17 -10.26
CA HIS A 87 4.89 -0.11 -8.89
C HIS A 87 5.28 1.03 -7.93
N GLN A 88 6.47 1.60 -8.09
CA GLN A 88 6.92 2.75 -7.29
C GLN A 88 6.10 4.00 -7.61
N ALA A 89 5.88 4.32 -8.89
CA ALA A 89 5.06 5.46 -9.29
C ALA A 89 3.61 5.34 -8.79
N ASN A 90 3.01 4.16 -8.90
CA ASN A 90 1.66 3.89 -8.40
C ASN A 90 1.58 4.04 -6.87
N SER A 91 2.66 3.73 -6.12
CA SER A 91 2.68 3.90 -4.67
C SER A 91 2.55 5.37 -4.25
N ILE A 92 3.13 6.29 -5.04
CA ILE A 92 3.00 7.74 -4.83
C ILE A 92 1.55 8.17 -5.08
N ILE A 93 0.89 7.60 -6.10
CA ILE A 93 -0.54 7.89 -6.37
C ILE A 93 -1.40 7.39 -5.21
N VAL A 94 -1.19 6.16 -4.72
CA VAL A 94 -1.89 5.60 -3.56
C VAL A 94 -1.72 6.50 -2.34
N LEU A 95 -0.49 6.93 -2.04
CA LEU A 95 -0.21 7.84 -0.92
C LEU A 95 -0.92 9.19 -1.09
N THR A 96 -0.88 9.77 -2.30
CA THR A 96 -1.53 11.05 -2.60
C THR A 96 -3.04 10.96 -2.40
N LEU A 97 -3.67 9.89 -2.87
CA LEU A 97 -5.11 9.66 -2.68
C LEU A 97 -5.47 9.44 -1.21
N ALA A 98 -4.61 8.78 -0.44
CA ALA A 98 -4.81 8.61 1.01
C ALA A 98 -4.73 9.95 1.76
N ILE A 99 -3.78 10.82 1.40
CA ILE A 99 -3.68 12.18 1.97
C ILE A 99 -4.91 13.00 1.60
N TRP A 100 -5.36 12.93 0.34
CA TRP A 100 -6.58 13.63 -0.10
C TRP A 100 -7.81 13.15 0.66
N LEU A 101 -8.01 11.84 0.78
CA LEU A 101 -9.10 11.26 1.57
C LEU A 101 -9.07 11.77 3.02
N LYS A 102 -7.90 11.75 3.66
CA LYS A 102 -7.71 12.28 5.02
C LYS A 102 -8.16 13.74 5.11
N HIS A 103 -7.69 14.59 4.20
CA HIS A 103 -8.03 16.01 4.17
C HIS A 103 -9.55 16.25 4.04
N GLU A 104 -10.22 15.49 3.18
CA GLU A 104 -11.68 15.60 3.00
C GLU A 104 -12.45 15.13 4.24
N THR A 105 -11.97 14.10 4.93
CA THR A 105 -12.57 13.66 6.20
C THR A 105 -12.38 14.69 7.32
N GLU A 106 -11.26 15.41 7.33
CA GLU A 106 -11.01 16.49 8.30
C GLU A 106 -11.93 17.69 8.07
N LYS A 107 -12.19 18.06 6.81
CA LYS A 107 -13.17 19.12 6.49
C LYS A 107 -14.57 18.78 7.00
N LEU A 108 -15.02 17.54 6.78
CA LEU A 108 -16.33 17.08 7.24
C LEU A 108 -16.46 17.08 8.77
N ARG A 109 -15.35 16.87 9.50
CA ARG A 109 -15.34 16.90 10.97
C ARG A 109 -15.52 18.31 11.55
N ILE A 110 -15.14 19.35 10.78
CA ILE A 110 -15.10 20.75 11.25
C ILE A 110 -16.35 21.53 10.80
N SER A 111 -17.12 21.01 9.84
CA SER A 111 -18.42 21.54 9.41
C SER A 111 -19.57 21.08 10.30
#